data_AF-D3AS81-F1
#
_entry.id   AF-D3AS81-F1
#
_cell.length_a   1.000
_cell.length_b   1.000
_cell.length_c   1.000
_cell.angle_alpha   90.00
_cell.angle_beta   90.00
_cell.angle_gamma   90.00
#
_symmetry.space_group_name_H-M   'P 1'
#
loop_
_entity.id
_entity.type
_entity.pdbx_description
1 polymer ?
#
loop_
_entity_poly.entity_id
_entity_poly.type
_entity_poly.pdbx_seq_one_letter_code
_entity_poly.pdbx_strand_id
1 'polypeptide(L)'
;MGKYIRKRLIQSIPVVFGITILTYFIMKLAPGGPLANMINPRTSAESILRAKEAMGLNKPIIIQYVNWLRELLQGNFGYSTNSGQQV
;
A
#
# COMPACT_ATOMS: atom_id res chain seq x y z
N MET A 1 36.24 1.11 -5.66
CA MET A 1 34.96 1.86 -5.50
C MET A 1 33.70 1.01 -5.70
N GLY A 2 33.53 0.25 -6.80
CA GLY A 2 32.30 -0.54 -7.05
C GLY A 2 31.91 -1.58 -5.96
N LYS A 3 32.89 -2.26 -5.36
CA LYS A 3 32.66 -3.21 -4.24
C LYS A 3 32.10 -2.54 -2.98
N TYR A 4 32.51 -1.28 -2.73
CA TYR A 4 32.03 -0.47 -1.60
C TYR A 4 30.59 0.02 -1.84
N ILE A 5 30.29 0.50 -3.05
CA ILE A 5 28.93 0.93 -3.44
C ILE A 5 27.93 -0.23 -3.34
N ARG A 6 28.29 -1.42 -3.85
CA ARG A 6 27.45 -2.62 -3.75
C ARG A 6 27.16 -3.02 -2.31
N LYS A 7 28.17 -2.96 -1.43
CA LYS A 7 28.00 -3.27 -0.01
C LYS A 7 27.02 -2.28 0.66
N ARG A 8 27.13 -0.99 0.35
CA ARG A 8 26.20 0.04 0.84
C ARG A 8 24.77 -0.18 0.35
N LEU A 9 24.58 -0.51 -0.92
CA LEU A 9 23.25 -0.80 -1.49
C LEU A 9 22.60 -1.99 -0.77
N ILE A 10 23.33 -3.10 -0.59
CA ILE A 10 22.79 -4.26 0.12
C ILE A 10 22.45 -3.92 1.58
N GLN A 11 23.27 -3.10 2.24
CA GLN A 11 23.00 -2.64 3.61
C GLN A 11 21.80 -1.70 3.71
N SER A 12 21.44 -0.99 2.65
CA SER A 12 20.24 -0.15 2.63
C SER A 12 18.93 -0.94 2.45
N ILE A 13 18.98 -2.16 1.90
CA ILE A 13 17.79 -2.97 1.64
C ILE A 13 16.96 -3.20 2.91
N PRO A 14 17.53 -3.63 4.07
CA PRO A 14 16.77 -3.79 5.30
C PRO A 14 16.11 -2.50 5.79
N VAL A 15 16.78 -1.36 5.62
CA VAL A 15 16.26 -0.05 6.04
C VAL A 15 15.07 0.35 5.18
N VAL A 16 15.21 0.27 3.85
CA VAL A 16 14.13 0.57 2.91
C VAL A 16 12.96 -0.40 3.14
N PHE A 17 13.25 -1.69 3.31
CA PHE A 17 12.22 -2.69 3.61
C PHE A 17 11.47 -2.36 4.90
N GLY A 18 12.18 -2.00 5.98
CA GLY A 18 11.56 -1.54 7.22
C GLY A 18 10.65 -0.33 7.02
N ILE A 19 11.09 0.67 6.24
CA ILE A 19 10.26 1.84 5.90
C ILE A 19 8.99 1.41 5.15
N THR A 20 9.09 0.53 4.14
CA THR A 20 7.91 0.09 3.38
C THR A 20 6.89 -0.63 4.26
N ILE A 21 7.34 -1.45 5.22
CA ILE A 21 6.48 -2.13 6.19
C ILE A 21 5.78 -1.08 7.06
N LEU A 22 6.54 -0.15 7.64
CA LEU A 22 5.99 0.90 8.50
C LEU A 22 4.95 1.74 7.75
N THR A 23 5.26 2.20 6.55
CA THR A 23 4.34 2.97 5.70
C THR A 23 3.05 2.18 5.43
N TYR A 24 3.17 0.90 5.08
CA TYR A 24 2.01 0.05 4.84
C TYR A 24 1.13 -0.10 6.10
N PHE A 25 1.73 -0.30 7.27
CA PHE A 25 0.98 -0.38 8.53
C PHE A 25 0.33 0.94 8.91
N ILE A 26 1.01 2.08 8.73
CA ILE A 26 0.43 3.41 8.96
C ILE A 26 -0.80 3.60 8.08
N MET A 27 -0.72 3.25 6.79
CA MET A 27 -1.84 3.36 5.85
C MET A 27 -3.00 2.42 6.23
N LYS A 28 -2.69 1.19 6.68
CA LYS A 28 -3.72 0.21 7.07
C LYS A 28 -4.41 0.54 8.39
N LEU A 29 -3.67 1.12 9.33
CA LEU A 29 -4.16 1.56 10.65
C LEU A 29 -4.79 2.95 10.62
N ALA A 30 -4.71 3.65 9.49
CA ALA A 30 -5.38 4.92 9.32
C ALA A 30 -6.88 4.78 9.61
N PRO A 31 -7.50 5.75 10.33
CA PRO A 31 -8.91 5.68 10.68
C PRO A 31 -9.78 5.56 9.42
N GLY A 32 -10.65 4.53 9.39
CA GLY A 32 -11.49 4.17 8.24
C GLY A 32 -10.85 3.20 7.23
N GLY A 33 -9.55 2.90 7.37
CA GLY A 33 -8.81 1.97 6.52
C GLY A 33 -8.58 2.46 5.07
N PRO A 34 -8.08 1.59 4.16
CA PRO A 34 -7.77 1.96 2.78
C PRO A 34 -8.98 2.46 1.98
N LEU A 35 -10.18 2.10 2.41
CA LEU A 35 -11.44 2.50 1.78
C LEU A 35 -12.11 3.70 2.46
N ALA A 36 -11.50 4.29 3.50
CA ALA A 36 -12.12 5.38 4.28
C ALA A 36 -12.70 6.47 3.40
N ASN A 37 -11.92 6.90 2.40
CA ASN A 37 -12.27 8.00 1.50
C ASN A 37 -13.26 7.59 0.40
N MET A 38 -13.49 6.29 0.22
CA MET A 38 -14.51 5.76 -0.70
C MET A 38 -15.85 5.54 0.00
N ILE A 39 -15.88 5.54 1.34
CA ILE A 39 -17.09 5.31 2.13
C ILE A 39 -17.79 6.66 2.35
N ASN A 40 -18.81 6.92 1.53
CA ASN A 40 -19.78 8.00 1.75
C ASN A 40 -21.05 7.47 2.42
N PRO A 41 -21.88 8.33 3.07
CA PRO A 41 -23.14 7.92 3.71
C PRO A 41 -24.16 7.24 2.79
N ARG A 42 -23.99 7.37 1.46
CA ARG A 42 -24.81 6.73 0.43
C ARG A 42 -24.25 5.40 -0.08
N THR A 43 -23.10 4.96 0.44
CA THR A 43 -22.42 3.75 -0.03
C THR A 43 -23.07 2.54 0.59
N SER A 44 -23.67 1.68 -0.23
CA SER A 44 -24.26 0.43 0.26
C SER A 44 -23.18 -0.49 0.86
N ALA A 45 -23.56 -1.29 1.85
CA ALA A 45 -22.66 -2.29 2.44
C ALA A 45 -22.14 -3.29 1.39
N GLU A 46 -22.96 -3.62 0.40
CA GLU A 46 -22.61 -4.49 -0.72
C GLU A 46 -21.56 -3.86 -1.64
N SER A 47 -21.65 -2.55 -1.90
CA SER A 47 -20.63 -1.81 -2.65
C SER A 47 -19.28 -1.80 -1.91
N ILE A 48 -19.29 -1.66 -0.58
CA ILE A 48 -18.07 -1.70 0.24
C ILE A 48 -17.44 -3.09 0.19
N LEU A 49 -18.24 -4.16 0.29
CA LEU A 49 -17.75 -5.53 0.18
C LEU A 49 -17.12 -5.80 -1.19
N ARG A 50 -17.80 -5.41 -2.27
CA ARG A 50 -17.25 -5.53 -3.63
C ARG A 50 -15.95 -4.74 -3.80
N ALA A 51 -15.86 -3.54 -3.25
CA ALA A 51 -14.62 -2.75 -3.27
C ALA A 51 -13.49 -3.42 -2.48
N LYS A 52 -13.79 -4.01 -1.31
CA LYS A 52 -12.81 -4.77 -0.52
C LYS A 52 -12.28 -5.97 -1.30
N GLU A 53 -13.14 -6.72 -1.99
CA GLU A 53 -12.73 -7.85 -2.82
C GLU A 53 -11.91 -7.42 -4.02
N ALA A 54 -12.35 -6.38 -4.74
CA ALA A 54 -11.66 -5.84 -5.91
C ALA A 54 -10.24 -5.35 -5.58
N MET A 55 -10.06 -4.75 -4.39
CA MET A 55 -8.75 -4.31 -3.90
C MET A 55 -7.97 -5.42 -3.17
N GLY A 56 -8.51 -6.62 -3.06
CA GLY A 56 -7.87 -7.75 -2.37
C GLY A 56 -7.68 -7.54 -0.87
N LEU A 57 -8.44 -6.62 -0.26
CA LEU A 57 -8.40 -6.32 1.19
C LEU A 57 -8.95 -7.47 2.05
N ASN A 58 -9.63 -8.42 1.42
CA ASN A 58 -10.08 -9.69 2.01
C ASN A 58 -8.96 -10.75 2.12
N LYS A 59 -7.81 -10.56 1.47
CA LYS A 59 -6.69 -11.52 1.48
C LYS A 59 -5.90 -11.44 2.79
N PRO A 60 -5.11 -12.47 3.17
CA PRO A 60 -4.16 -12.38 4.28
C PRO A 60 -3.23 -11.15 4.18
N ILE A 61 -2.85 -10.58 5.34
CA ILE A 61 -2.09 -9.31 5.40
C ILE A 61 -0.78 -9.35 4.62
N ILE A 62 -0.11 -10.51 4.60
CA ILE A 62 1.14 -10.74 3.87
C ILE A 62 0.89 -10.59 2.36
N ILE A 63 -0.21 -11.15 1.85
CA ILE A 63 -0.57 -11.07 0.44
C ILE A 63 -0.95 -9.63 0.06
N GLN A 64 -1.66 -8.92 0.94
CA GLN A 64 -1.98 -7.50 0.74
C GLN A 64 -0.70 -6.65 0.65
N TYR A 65 0.25 -6.84 1.57
CA TYR A 65 1.53 -6.14 1.57
C TYR A 65 2.37 -6.44 0.33
N VAL A 66 2.47 -7.71 -0.08
CA VAL A 66 3.23 -8.11 -1.29
C VAL A 66 2.61 -7.51 -2.55
N ASN A 67 1.28 -7.53 -2.69
CA ASN A 67 0.61 -6.91 -3.83
C ASN A 67 0.86 -5.40 -3.86
N TRP A 68 0.70 -4.72 -2.71
CA TRP A 68 0.98 -3.30 -2.61
C TRP A 68 2.45 -2.96 -2.92
N LEU A 69 3.40 -3.73 -2.39
CA LEU A 69 4.82 -3.55 -2.65
C LEU A 69 5.15 -3.78 -4.13
N ARG A 70 4.48 -4.74 -4.79
CA ARG A 70 4.64 -5.01 -6.22
C ARG A 70 4.18 -3.84 -7.07
N GLU A 71 3.05 -3.21 -6.75
CA GLU A 71 2.57 -1.99 -7.42
C GLU A 71 3.56 -0.83 -7.20
N LEU A 72 4.03 -0.66 -5.96
CA LEU A 72 5.02 0.37 -5.61
C LEU A 72 6.32 0.22 -6.43
N LEU A 73 6.82 -1.01 -6.58
CA LEU A 73 8.03 -1.31 -7.36
C LEU A 73 7.83 -1.10 -8.88
N GLN A 74 6.59 -1.12 -9.36
CA GLN A 74 6.24 -0.78 -10.75
C GLN A 74 6.09 0.75 -10.95
N GLY A 75 6.28 1.56 -9.90
CA GLY A 75 6.06 3.00 -9.94
C GLY A 75 4.59 3.40 -9.81
N ASN A 76 3.71 2.47 -9.44
CA ASN A 76 2.32 2.75 -9.16
C ASN A 76 2.14 3.05 -7.67
N PHE A 77 2.03 4.34 -7.32
CA PHE A 77 1.82 4.80 -5.96
C PHE A 77 0.33 4.81 -5.54
N GLY A 78 -0.56 4.36 -6.43
CA GLY A 78 -2.00 4.36 -6.23
C GLY A 78 -2.63 5.70 -6.60
N TYR A 79 -3.78 5.97 -5.99
CA TYR A 79 -4.57 7.18 -6.26
C TYR A 79 -4.64 8.07 -5.02
N SER A 80 -4.54 9.38 -5.24
CA SER A 80 -4.79 10.41 -4.26
C SER A 80 -6.20 10.26 -3.71
N THR A 81 -6.31 10.18 -2.40
CA THR A 81 -7.60 10.06 -1.73
C THR A 81 -8.40 11.35 -1.74
N ASN A 82 -7.75 12.49 -2.00
CA ASN A 82 -8.40 13.80 -2.06
C ASN A 82 -8.85 14.18 -3.48
N SER A 83 -8.04 13.89 -4.49
CA SER A 83 -8.30 14.29 -5.88
C SER A 83 -8.69 13.14 -6.81
N GLY A 84 -8.55 11.89 -6.37
CA GLY A 84 -8.75 10.70 -7.20
C GLY A 84 -7.73 10.52 -8.32
N GLN A 85 -6.69 11.35 -8.38
CA GLN A 85 -5.64 11.30 -9.40
C GLN A 85 -4.58 10.29 -9.04
N GLN A 86 -3.96 9.67 -10.04
CA GLN A 86 -2.79 8.82 -9.83
C GLN A 86 -1.66 9.63 -9.20
N VAL A 87 -1.01 9.07 -8.18
CA VAL A 87 0.14 9.67 -7.48
C VAL A 87 1.43 9.32 -8.21
#